data_AF-A0A3F3I830-F1
#
_entry.id   AF-A0A3F3I830-F1
#
_cell.length_a   1.000
_cell.length_b   1.000
_cell.length_c   1.000
_cell.angle_alpha   90.00
_cell.angle_beta   90.00
_cell.angle_gamma   90.00
#
_symmetry.space_group_name_H-M   'P 1'
#
loop_
_entity.id
_entity.type
_entity.pdbx_description
1 polymer ?
#
loop_
_entity_poly.entity_id
_entity_poly.type
_entity_poly.pdbx_seq_one_letter_code
_entity_poly.pdbx_strand_id
1 'polypeptide(L)'
;MIFALNCGDKPQQGQLAAFGGFARATSRRYGRQRGRTLQIGNRWYCRDTDPVYVPETARNKKQVIPIAPETYRTAAWRRAVNHLGDYEKAWILYCYGEKHTYMNHMLVCEYIWLQMMGRLKGRRVTDAMTGNLITLVGIVTWNTGQIMRKQAEATFYTASYAAQEIGVKASAWSQHYKKHWQFMHDKCAELDRSALENLMQNLKNNDRKRKDLLR
;
A
#
# COMPACT_ATOMS: atom_id res chain seq x y z
N MET A 1 5.80 30.39 -59.79
CA MET A 1 5.25 29.03 -59.82
C MET A 1 4.21 28.91 -58.73
N ILE A 2 2.95 28.77 -59.11
CA ILE A 2 1.82 28.53 -58.22
C ILE A 2 1.60 27.02 -58.23
N PHE A 3 1.67 26.37 -57.07
CA PHE A 3 1.07 25.06 -56.87
C PHE A 3 0.03 25.17 -55.76
N ALA A 4 -1.20 24.85 -56.13
CA ALA A 4 -2.36 24.80 -55.28
C ALA A 4 -2.24 23.66 -54.24
N LEU A 5 -2.73 23.92 -53.03
CA LEU A 5 -3.40 22.87 -52.26
C LEU A 5 -4.83 23.34 -51.96
N ASN A 6 -5.71 22.78 -52.76
CA ASN A 6 -7.14 22.75 -52.59
C ASN A 6 -7.44 21.92 -51.33
N CYS A 7 -7.68 22.56 -50.19
CA CYS A 7 -8.26 21.90 -49.02
C CYS A 7 -9.77 22.10 -49.09
N GLY A 8 -10.45 21.13 -49.70
CA GLY A 8 -11.90 21.10 -49.80
C GLY A 8 -12.60 21.15 -48.44
N ASP A 9 -13.76 21.81 -48.43
CA ASP A 9 -14.68 21.96 -47.32
C ASP A 9 -15.12 20.61 -46.75
N LYS A 10 -14.38 20.11 -45.75
CA LYS A 10 -14.91 19.11 -44.82
C LYS A 10 -14.96 19.77 -43.45
N PRO A 11 -16.14 19.87 -42.80
CA PRO A 11 -16.20 20.38 -41.44
C PRO A 11 -15.33 19.48 -40.56
N GLN A 12 -14.32 20.08 -39.91
CA GLN A 12 -13.50 19.36 -38.94
C GLN A 12 -14.41 18.97 -37.77
N GLN A 13 -14.85 17.73 -37.79
CA GLN A 13 -15.53 17.10 -36.67
C GLN A 13 -14.58 17.16 -35.47
N GLY A 14 -14.96 17.93 -34.44
CA GLY A 14 -14.17 18.06 -33.21
C GLY A 14 -13.86 16.70 -32.60
N GLN A 15 -12.84 16.62 -31.75
CA GLN A 15 -12.34 15.35 -31.19
C GLN A 15 -13.45 14.44 -30.61
N LEU A 16 -14.57 15.01 -30.15
CA LEU A 16 -15.74 14.28 -29.65
C LEU A 16 -16.62 13.65 -30.74
N ALA A 17 -16.69 14.23 -31.94
CA ALA A 17 -17.46 13.68 -33.06
C ALA A 17 -16.81 12.40 -33.62
N ALA A 18 -15.49 12.23 -33.46
CA ALA A 18 -14.80 10.98 -33.75
C ALA A 18 -15.30 9.81 -32.87
N PHE A 19 -15.90 10.08 -31.71
CA PHE A 19 -16.47 9.06 -30.83
C PHE A 19 -17.96 8.79 -31.07
N GLY A 20 -18.64 9.55 -31.94
CA GLY A 20 -20.07 9.37 -32.22
C GLY A 20 -20.44 8.00 -32.78
N GLY A 21 -19.49 7.33 -33.47
CA GLY A 21 -19.63 5.95 -33.96
C GLY A 21 -19.09 4.86 -33.02
N PHE A 22 -18.33 5.23 -31.97
CA PHE A 22 -17.68 4.26 -31.06
C PHE A 22 -18.54 3.95 -29.81
N ALA A 23 -19.71 4.56 -29.65
CA ALA A 23 -20.60 4.27 -28.54
C ALA A 23 -21.50 3.06 -28.83
N ARG A 24 -20.92 1.85 -28.75
CA ARG A 24 -21.59 0.67 -28.20
C ARG A 24 -20.57 -0.44 -27.98
N ALA A 25 -20.19 -0.65 -26.72
CA ALA A 25 -19.53 -1.87 -26.31
C ALA A 25 -20.41 -3.06 -26.72
N THR A 26 -20.02 -3.78 -27.76
CA THR A 26 -20.62 -5.05 -28.19
C THR A 26 -20.24 -6.13 -27.18
N SER A 27 -20.69 -5.98 -25.94
CA SER A 27 -20.62 -7.07 -24.97
C SER A 27 -21.60 -8.14 -25.43
N ARG A 28 -21.13 -9.37 -25.66
CA ARG A 28 -22.01 -10.54 -25.91
C ARG A 28 -22.87 -10.89 -24.68
N ARG A 29 -22.57 -10.31 -23.52
CA ARG A 29 -23.20 -10.61 -22.23
C ARG A 29 -24.61 -10.02 -22.11
N TYR A 30 -24.84 -8.84 -22.70
CA TYR A 30 -26.17 -8.24 -22.82
C TYR A 30 -26.40 -7.91 -24.30
N GLY A 31 -27.15 -8.77 -24.99
CA GLY A 31 -27.49 -8.58 -26.40
C GLY A 31 -28.24 -7.26 -26.65
N ARG A 32 -28.42 -6.90 -27.94
CA ARG A 32 -29.21 -5.73 -28.35
C ARG A 32 -30.57 -5.72 -27.64
N GLN A 33 -30.80 -4.72 -26.79
CA GLN A 33 -32.14 -4.41 -26.30
C GLN A 33 -32.99 -4.03 -27.51
N ARG A 34 -34.05 -4.80 -27.78
CA ARG A 34 -35.02 -4.45 -28.84
C ARG A 34 -35.73 -3.16 -28.46
N GLY A 35 -35.93 -2.25 -29.40
CA GLY A 35 -36.68 -1.01 -29.18
C GLY A 35 -38.09 -1.37 -28.69
N ARG A 36 -38.45 -0.89 -27.50
CA ARG A 36 -39.72 -1.25 -26.82
C ARG A 36 -40.81 -0.20 -27.02
N THR A 37 -40.46 0.91 -27.64
CA THR A 37 -41.34 2.04 -27.85
C THR A 37 -42.12 1.82 -29.14
N LEU A 38 -43.43 1.73 -29.02
CA LEU A 38 -44.37 1.69 -30.13
C LEU A 38 -45.11 3.02 -30.18
N GLN A 39 -45.25 3.59 -31.37
CA GLN A 39 -46.09 4.76 -31.57
C GLN A 39 -47.47 4.29 -32.01
N ILE A 40 -48.49 4.51 -31.17
CA ILE A 40 -49.88 4.21 -31.50
C ILE A 40 -50.62 5.55 -31.50
N GLY A 41 -50.94 6.04 -32.70
CA GLY A 41 -51.42 7.41 -32.90
C GLY A 41 -50.35 8.46 -32.58
N ASN A 42 -50.70 9.51 -31.84
CA ASN A 42 -49.78 10.60 -31.46
C ASN A 42 -49.06 10.38 -30.11
N ARG A 43 -49.12 9.18 -29.54
CA ARG A 43 -48.49 8.87 -28.24
C ARG A 43 -47.57 7.66 -28.33
N TRP A 44 -46.47 7.74 -27.57
CA TRP A 44 -45.49 6.68 -27.44
C TRP A 44 -45.85 5.78 -26.26
N TYR A 45 -45.89 4.48 -26.49
CA TYR A 45 -46.17 3.46 -25.49
C TYR A 45 -44.99 2.51 -25.37
N CYS A 46 -44.63 2.12 -24.15
CA CYS A 46 -43.69 1.03 -23.91
C CYS A 46 -44.48 -0.27 -23.85
N ARG A 47 -44.14 -1.26 -24.69
CA ARG A 47 -44.81 -2.55 -24.67
C ARG A 47 -44.46 -3.30 -23.37
N ASP A 48 -45.47 -3.71 -22.60
CA ASP A 48 -45.28 -4.65 -21.50
C ASP A 48 -44.75 -5.98 -22.04
N THR A 49 -43.81 -6.58 -21.32
CA THR A 49 -43.14 -7.81 -21.76
C THR A 49 -43.84 -9.00 -21.13
N ASP A 50 -44.23 -9.99 -21.94
CA ASP A 50 -44.70 -11.28 -21.40
C ASP A 50 -43.61 -11.88 -20.51
N PRO A 51 -43.94 -12.42 -19.32
CA PRO A 51 -42.94 -13.02 -18.44
C PRO A 51 -42.23 -14.14 -19.20
N VAL A 52 -40.95 -13.94 -19.49
CA VAL A 52 -40.14 -14.96 -20.16
C VAL A 52 -39.84 -16.04 -19.14
N TYR A 53 -40.42 -17.22 -19.33
CA TYR A 53 -40.06 -18.40 -18.55
C TYR A 53 -38.63 -18.83 -18.92
N VAL A 54 -37.68 -18.45 -18.08
CA VAL A 54 -36.28 -18.88 -18.20
C VAL A 54 -36.03 -19.93 -17.12
N PRO A 55 -36.00 -21.23 -17.44
CA PRO A 55 -35.46 -22.21 -16.51
C PRO A 55 -33.99 -21.85 -16.24
N GLU A 56 -33.55 -21.90 -14.99
CA GLU A 56 -32.17 -21.58 -14.60
C GLU A 56 -31.18 -22.40 -15.45
N THR A 57 -30.57 -21.76 -16.46
CA THR A 57 -29.70 -22.43 -17.43
C THR A 57 -28.34 -22.79 -16.85
N ALA A 58 -28.03 -22.29 -15.65
CA ALA A 58 -26.86 -22.69 -14.89
C ALA A 58 -27.22 -23.91 -14.04
N ARG A 59 -27.01 -25.12 -14.57
CA ARG A 59 -26.91 -26.35 -13.77
C ARG A 59 -25.81 -26.15 -12.73
N ASN A 60 -26.18 -25.70 -11.53
CA ASN A 60 -25.41 -25.74 -10.29
C ASN A 60 -23.90 -25.44 -10.45
N LYS A 61 -23.55 -24.43 -11.27
CA LYS A 61 -22.18 -23.93 -11.31
C LYS A 61 -22.07 -22.96 -10.16
N LYS A 62 -21.46 -23.40 -9.05
CA LYS A 62 -21.00 -22.49 -7.99
C LYS A 62 -20.37 -21.28 -8.69
N GLN A 63 -20.87 -20.09 -8.39
CA GLN A 63 -20.34 -18.86 -8.95
C GLN A 63 -18.82 -18.86 -8.72
N VAL A 64 -18.05 -18.48 -9.74
CA VAL A 64 -16.59 -18.34 -9.58
C VAL A 64 -16.37 -17.31 -8.48
N ILE A 65 -15.91 -17.77 -7.32
CA ILE A 65 -15.60 -16.88 -6.20
C ILE A 65 -14.37 -16.07 -6.66
N PRO A 66 -14.47 -14.74 -6.81
CA PRO A 66 -13.40 -13.93 -7.38
C PRO A 66 -12.19 -13.79 -6.44
N ILE A 67 -12.29 -14.29 -5.20
CA ILE A 67 -11.32 -14.13 -4.12
C ILE A 67 -10.95 -15.53 -3.62
N ALA A 68 -9.65 -15.84 -3.61
CA ALA A 68 -9.17 -17.11 -3.07
C ALA A 68 -9.49 -17.22 -1.57
N PRO A 69 -9.88 -18.39 -1.04
CA PRO A 69 -10.25 -18.55 0.37
C PRO A 69 -9.20 -18.02 1.35
N GLU A 70 -7.92 -18.20 1.07
CA GLU A 70 -6.79 -17.73 1.89
C GLU A 70 -6.75 -16.19 1.92
N THR A 71 -6.98 -15.56 0.78
CA THR A 71 -7.03 -14.10 0.68
C THR A 71 -8.22 -13.51 1.42
N TYR A 72 -9.35 -14.23 1.45
CA TYR A 72 -10.50 -13.85 2.26
C TYR A 72 -10.20 -14.00 3.77
N ARG A 73 -9.59 -15.11 4.19
CA ARG A 73 -9.23 -15.37 5.60
C ARG A 73 -8.24 -14.34 6.14
N THR A 74 -7.27 -13.93 5.33
CA THR A 74 -6.25 -12.94 5.71
C THR A 74 -6.70 -11.48 5.51
N ALA A 75 -7.89 -11.24 4.94
CA ALA A 75 -8.35 -9.89 4.64
C ALA A 75 -8.50 -9.01 5.89
N ALA A 76 -8.89 -9.59 7.04
CA ALA A 76 -9.00 -8.86 8.30
C ALA A 76 -7.66 -8.25 8.74
N TRP A 77 -6.57 -9.04 8.63
CA TRP A 77 -5.21 -8.58 8.91
C TRP A 77 -4.78 -7.47 7.97
N ARG A 78 -5.01 -7.61 6.66
CA ARG A 78 -4.65 -6.55 5.69
C ARG A 78 -5.37 -5.24 6.00
N ARG A 79 -6.64 -5.29 6.37
CA ARG A 79 -7.39 -4.08 6.75
C ARG A 79 -6.83 -3.47 8.04
N ALA A 80 -6.52 -4.29 9.04
CA ALA A 80 -5.96 -3.81 10.30
C ALA A 80 -4.57 -3.17 10.11
N VAL A 81 -3.68 -3.80 9.31
CA VAL A 81 -2.37 -3.24 8.97
C VAL A 81 -2.50 -1.93 8.18
N ASN A 82 -3.45 -1.85 7.24
CA ASN A 82 -3.69 -0.62 6.47
C ASN A 82 -4.36 0.50 7.29
N HIS A 83 -4.81 0.22 8.51
CA HIS A 83 -5.35 1.22 9.43
C HIS A 83 -4.30 1.76 10.42
N LEU A 84 -3.09 1.18 10.45
CA LEU A 84 -1.98 1.70 11.23
C LEU A 84 -1.44 3.01 10.64
N GLY A 85 -0.73 3.77 11.47
CA GLY A 85 0.03 4.93 10.99
C GLY A 85 1.14 4.50 10.02
N ASP A 86 1.61 5.42 9.19
CA ASP A 86 2.54 5.10 8.09
C ASP A 86 3.83 4.42 8.58
N TYR A 87 4.43 4.92 9.67
CA TYR A 87 5.65 4.33 10.23
C TYR A 87 5.43 2.96 10.87
N GLU A 88 4.32 2.77 11.59
CA GLU A 88 3.95 1.48 12.19
C GLU A 88 3.65 0.45 11.11
N LYS A 89 2.89 0.85 10.08
CA LYS A 89 2.60 0.02 8.92
C LYS A 89 3.90 -0.36 8.19
N ALA A 90 4.79 0.60 7.95
CA ALA A 90 6.09 0.36 7.33
C ALA A 90 6.91 -0.63 8.17
N TRP A 91 6.94 -0.47 9.50
CA TRP A 91 7.62 -1.38 10.41
C TRP A 91 7.06 -2.81 10.34
N ILE A 92 5.74 -2.98 10.42
CA ILE A 92 5.10 -4.30 10.35
C ILE A 92 5.40 -4.98 9.01
N LEU A 93 5.26 -4.24 7.90
CA LEU A 93 5.55 -4.78 6.56
C LEU A 93 7.05 -5.04 6.36
N TYR A 94 7.92 -4.30 7.05
CA TYR A 94 9.36 -4.50 7.00
C TYR A 94 9.78 -5.75 7.80
N CYS A 95 9.33 -5.88 9.05
CA CYS A 95 9.76 -6.96 9.95
C CYS A 95 9.00 -8.27 9.71
N TYR A 96 7.68 -8.20 9.53
CA TYR A 96 6.81 -9.37 9.49
C TYR A 96 6.18 -9.63 8.11
N GLY A 97 6.42 -8.75 7.14
CA GLY A 97 6.02 -8.97 5.76
C GLY A 97 6.89 -10.01 5.06
N GLU A 98 6.27 -10.81 4.19
CA GLU A 98 6.98 -11.80 3.36
C GLU A 98 7.97 -11.15 2.39
N LYS A 99 7.66 -9.95 1.88
CA LYS A 99 8.52 -9.20 0.95
C LYS A 99 9.13 -7.99 1.64
N HIS A 100 10.45 -8.00 1.76
CA HIS A 100 11.20 -6.81 2.14
C HIS A 100 11.10 -5.77 1.02
N THR A 101 10.62 -4.56 1.36
CA THR A 101 10.70 -3.43 0.43
C THR A 101 11.68 -2.41 0.99
N TYR A 102 12.59 -1.97 0.12
CA TYR A 102 13.51 -0.87 0.41
C TYR A 102 12.77 0.38 0.89
N MET A 103 11.57 0.64 0.35
CA MET A 103 10.71 1.76 0.77
C MET A 103 10.31 1.68 2.25
N ASN A 104 9.87 0.51 2.74
CA ASN A 104 9.51 0.36 4.14
C ASN A 104 10.73 0.56 5.06
N HIS A 105 11.90 0.06 4.64
CA HIS A 105 13.14 0.29 5.39
C HIS A 105 13.48 1.78 5.46
N MET A 106 13.41 2.51 4.34
CA MET A 106 13.69 3.94 4.30
C MET A 106 12.72 4.75 5.17
N LEU A 107 11.43 4.43 5.19
CA LEU A 107 10.44 5.08 6.06
C LEU A 107 10.73 4.84 7.55
N VAL A 108 11.18 3.63 7.91
CA VAL A 108 11.59 3.34 9.29
C VAL A 108 12.86 4.10 9.64
N CYS A 109 13.85 4.15 8.75
CA CYS A 109 15.06 4.94 8.94
C CYS A 109 14.73 6.42 9.15
N GLU A 110 13.82 6.98 8.35
CA GLU A 110 13.31 8.35 8.54
C GLU A 110 12.70 8.53 9.93
N TYR A 111 11.82 7.62 10.37
CA TYR A 111 11.23 7.68 11.70
C TYR A 111 12.28 7.72 12.81
N ILE A 112 13.25 6.79 12.78
CA ILE A 112 14.30 6.71 13.79
C ILE A 112 15.20 7.95 13.74
N TRP A 113 15.46 8.48 12.54
CA TRP A 113 16.18 9.73 12.38
C TRP A 113 15.43 10.92 13.00
N LEU A 114 14.11 11.01 12.85
CA LEU A 114 13.30 12.04 13.50
C LEU A 114 13.38 11.95 15.05
N GLN A 115 13.37 10.73 15.61
CA GLN A 115 13.56 10.53 17.06
C GLN A 115 14.96 10.99 17.51
N MET A 116 15.97 10.72 16.69
CA MET A 116 17.34 11.14 16.93
C MET A 116 17.52 12.66 16.85
N MET A 117 16.93 13.30 15.85
CA MET A 117 16.84 14.76 15.73
C MET A 117 16.21 15.38 16.98
N GLY A 118 15.13 14.79 17.48
CA GLY A 118 14.51 15.19 18.75
C GLY A 118 15.47 15.11 19.94
N ARG A 119 16.25 14.03 20.03
CA ARG A 119 17.28 13.85 21.08
C ARG A 119 18.45 14.83 20.97
N LEU A 120 18.82 15.24 19.75
CA LEU A 120 19.93 16.15 19.47
C LEU A 120 19.53 17.63 19.57
N LYS A 121 18.24 17.94 19.65
CA LYS A 121 17.72 19.31 19.74
C LYS A 121 18.41 20.07 20.88
N GLY A 122 18.95 21.25 20.55
CA GLY A 122 19.67 22.12 21.49
C GLY A 122 21.13 21.75 21.74
N ARG A 123 21.67 20.69 21.11
CA ARG A 123 23.09 20.33 21.16
C ARG A 123 23.80 20.79 19.89
N ARG A 124 25.05 21.22 20.02
CA ARG A 124 25.92 21.45 18.86
C ARG A 124 26.37 20.10 18.33
N VAL A 125 26.04 19.81 17.06
CA VAL A 125 26.41 18.58 16.37
C VAL A 125 27.11 18.98 15.07
N THR A 126 28.24 18.34 14.76
CA THR A 126 28.97 18.59 13.52
C THR A 126 28.32 17.83 12.36
N ASP A 127 28.54 18.28 11.13
CA ASP A 127 28.03 17.59 9.93
C ASP A 127 28.57 16.16 9.83
N ALA A 128 29.84 15.96 10.19
CA ALA A 128 30.45 14.63 10.25
C ALA A 128 29.73 13.70 11.25
N MET A 129 29.39 14.20 12.44
CA MET A 129 28.64 13.42 13.43
C MET A 129 27.24 13.10 12.90
N THR A 130 26.58 14.06 12.25
CA THR A 130 25.25 13.89 11.65
C THR A 130 25.27 12.79 10.59
N GLY A 131 26.24 12.83 9.66
CA GLY A 131 26.42 11.80 8.63
C GLY A 131 26.64 10.42 9.24
N ASN A 132 27.52 10.31 10.25
CA ASN A 132 27.76 9.05 10.95
C ASN A 132 26.48 8.50 11.61
N LEU A 133 25.71 9.36 12.26
CA LEU A 133 24.46 8.95 12.90
C LEU A 133 23.42 8.48 11.89
N ILE A 134 23.30 9.11 10.72
CA ILE A 134 22.41 8.66 9.64
C ILE A 134 22.82 7.24 9.18
N THR A 135 24.11 6.99 8.98
CA THR A 135 24.61 5.65 8.64
C THR A 135 24.23 4.63 9.72
N LEU A 136 24.42 4.98 11.00
CA LEU A 136 24.07 4.10 12.11
C LEU A 136 22.56 3.83 12.19
N VAL A 137 21.68 4.79 11.86
CA VAL A 137 20.23 4.55 11.80
C VAL A 137 19.91 3.41 10.82
N GLY A 138 20.54 3.40 9.65
CA GLY A 138 20.38 2.33 8.66
C GLY A 138 20.77 0.96 9.21
N ILE A 139 21.96 0.88 9.83
CA ILE A 139 22.48 -0.37 10.40
C ILE A 139 21.61 -0.84 11.57
N VAL A 140 21.18 0.05 12.46
CA VAL A 140 20.30 -0.29 13.60
C VAL A 140 18.95 -0.78 13.12
N THR A 141 18.36 -0.10 12.15
CA THR A 141 17.07 -0.49 11.56
C THR A 141 17.18 -1.87 10.90
N TRP A 142 18.27 -2.13 10.18
CA TRP A 142 18.56 -3.45 9.62
C TRP A 142 18.66 -4.52 10.71
N ASN A 143 19.53 -4.30 11.69
CA ASN A 143 19.76 -5.24 12.79
C ASN A 143 18.47 -5.59 13.52
N THR A 144 17.67 -4.58 13.87
CA THR A 144 16.43 -4.77 14.60
C THR A 144 15.39 -5.51 13.76
N GLY A 145 15.27 -5.20 12.47
CA GLY A 145 14.42 -5.96 11.55
C GLY A 145 14.79 -7.44 11.47
N GLN A 146 16.09 -7.75 11.40
CA GLN A 146 16.59 -9.13 11.40
C GLN A 146 16.30 -9.86 12.72
N ILE A 147 16.47 -9.19 13.86
CA ILE A 147 16.16 -9.74 15.19
C ILE A 147 14.67 -10.09 15.30
N MET A 148 13.77 -9.19 14.87
CA MET A 148 12.32 -9.40 14.99
C MET A 148 11.80 -10.53 14.10
N ARG A 149 12.48 -10.80 12.98
CA ARG A 149 12.16 -11.92 12.07
C ARG A 149 12.40 -13.30 12.69
N LYS A 150 13.18 -13.41 13.77
CA LYS A 150 13.51 -14.68 14.45
C LYS A 150 13.97 -15.78 13.48
N GLN A 151 14.69 -15.41 12.43
CA GLN A 151 15.25 -16.40 11.51
C GLN A 151 16.39 -17.14 12.23
N ALA A 152 16.41 -18.48 12.14
CA ALA A 152 17.33 -19.33 12.91
C ALA A 152 18.82 -19.02 12.68
N GLU A 153 19.15 -18.34 11.58
CA GLU A 153 20.51 -17.93 11.17
C GLU A 153 20.63 -16.40 10.99
N ALA A 154 19.88 -15.61 11.77
CA ALA A 154 19.90 -14.16 11.64
C ALA A 154 21.28 -13.60 12.02
N THR A 155 22.04 -13.15 11.01
CA THR A 155 23.26 -12.37 11.19
C THR A 155 22.91 -10.90 11.40
N PHE A 156 23.56 -10.28 12.38
CA PHE A 156 23.43 -8.86 12.67
C PHE A 156 24.80 -8.21 12.78
N TYR A 157 24.87 -6.93 12.40
CA TYR A 157 26.09 -6.16 12.49
C TYR A 157 26.39 -5.83 13.95
N THR A 158 27.58 -6.19 14.42
CA THR A 158 28.03 -5.89 15.77
C THR A 158 28.38 -4.41 15.92
N ALA A 159 28.48 -3.94 17.17
CA ALA A 159 28.89 -2.56 17.45
C ALA A 159 30.31 -2.25 16.91
N SER A 160 31.21 -3.25 16.87
CA SER A 160 32.54 -3.10 16.29
C SER A 160 32.49 -2.90 14.77
N TYR A 161 31.64 -3.65 14.08
CA TYR A 161 31.40 -3.45 12.66
C TYR A 161 30.83 -2.04 12.40
N ALA A 162 29.81 -1.64 13.15
CA ALA A 162 29.19 -0.33 12.99
C ALA A 162 30.19 0.82 13.22
N ALA A 163 31.10 0.68 14.20
CA ALA A 163 32.17 1.64 14.44
C ALA A 163 33.18 1.73 13.28
N GLN A 164 33.52 0.58 12.68
CA GLN A 164 34.39 0.52 11.50
C GLN A 164 33.72 1.16 10.28
N GLU A 165 32.43 0.91 10.08
CA GLU A 165 31.65 1.46 8.96
C GLU A 165 31.64 3.00 8.98
N ILE A 166 31.54 3.60 10.17
CA ILE A 166 31.60 5.07 10.31
C ILE A 166 33.04 5.61 10.47
N GLY A 167 34.07 4.75 10.40
CA GLY A 167 35.48 5.13 10.46
C GLY A 167 35.96 5.63 11.84
N VAL A 168 35.34 5.20 12.94
CA VAL A 168 35.62 5.71 14.29
C VAL A 168 36.41 4.70 15.14
N LYS A 169 37.41 5.20 15.87
CA LYS A 169 38.20 4.39 16.83
C LYS A 169 37.35 3.90 18.00
N ALA A 170 37.71 2.77 18.61
CA ALA A 170 36.97 2.17 19.74
C ALA A 170 36.76 3.12 20.94
N SER A 171 37.72 4.00 21.24
CA SER A 171 37.62 5.00 22.29
C SER A 171 36.51 6.03 21.99
N ALA A 172 36.52 6.60 20.78
CA ALA A 172 35.53 7.56 20.33
C ALA A 172 34.13 6.92 20.19
N TRP A 173 34.04 5.66 19.76
CA TRP A 173 32.79 4.89 19.78
C TRP A 173 32.18 4.85 21.18
N SER A 174 32.98 4.43 22.16
CA SER A 174 32.53 4.24 23.53
C SER A 174 32.11 5.56 24.19
N GLN A 175 32.83 6.64 23.89
CA GLN A 175 32.57 7.96 24.48
C GLN A 175 31.37 8.66 23.83
N HIS A 176 31.25 8.63 22.50
CA HIS A 176 30.30 9.49 21.79
C HIS A 176 29.14 8.73 21.16
N TYR A 177 29.35 7.53 20.61
CA TYR A 177 28.36 6.86 19.77
C TYR A 177 27.56 5.77 20.49
N LYS A 178 28.15 5.09 21.48
CA LYS A 178 27.51 3.96 22.18
C LYS A 178 26.11 4.28 22.72
N LYS A 179 25.95 5.45 23.36
CA LYS A 179 24.66 5.89 23.92
C LYS A 179 23.63 6.23 22.84
N HIS A 180 24.09 6.70 21.67
CA HIS A 180 23.23 7.00 20.53
C HIS A 180 22.79 5.71 19.83
N TRP A 181 23.71 4.77 19.64
CA TRP A 181 23.44 3.43 19.13
C TRP A 181 22.36 2.72 19.95
N GLN A 182 22.54 2.67 21.27
CA GLN A 182 21.54 2.08 22.19
C GLN A 182 20.18 2.75 22.06
N PHE A 183 20.16 4.09 22.05
CA PHE A 183 18.91 4.84 21.90
C PHE A 183 18.16 4.52 20.61
N MET A 184 18.85 4.37 19.48
CA MET A 184 18.20 4.01 18.22
C MET A 184 17.61 2.60 18.31
N HIS A 185 18.31 1.65 18.94
CA HIS A 185 17.76 0.31 19.20
C HIS A 185 16.51 0.37 20.09
N ASP A 186 16.56 1.17 21.16
CA ASP A 186 15.42 1.35 22.06
C ASP A 186 14.21 1.91 21.31
N LYS A 187 14.43 2.89 20.41
CA LYS A 187 13.35 3.47 19.59
C LYS A 187 12.78 2.49 18.56
N CYS A 188 13.60 1.61 17.98
CA CYS A 188 13.07 0.51 17.17
C CYS A 188 12.22 -0.45 18.00
N ALA A 189 12.64 -0.80 19.22
CA ALA A 189 11.87 -1.68 20.10
C ALA A 189 10.56 -1.04 20.60
N GLU A 190 10.55 0.28 20.82
CA GLU A 190 9.32 1.03 21.11
C GLU A 190 8.37 1.06 19.91
N LEU A 191 8.90 1.27 18.70
CA LEU A 191 8.10 1.23 17.46
C LEU A 191 7.49 -0.15 17.24
N ASP A 192 8.25 -1.21 17.50
CA ASP A 192 7.76 -2.58 17.40
C ASP A 192 6.59 -2.85 18.33
N ARG A 193 6.77 -2.52 19.62
CA ARG A 193 5.73 -2.70 20.62
C ARG A 193 4.46 -1.93 20.29
N SER A 194 4.60 -0.63 19.97
CA SER A 194 3.45 0.23 19.64
C SER A 194 2.72 -0.24 18.38
N ALA A 195 3.46 -0.58 17.32
CA ALA A 195 2.87 -1.07 16.09
C ALA A 195 2.09 -2.39 16.29
N LEU A 196 2.63 -3.32 17.09
CA LEU A 196 1.96 -4.59 17.40
C LEU A 196 0.73 -4.39 18.29
N GLU A 197 0.81 -3.55 19.32
CA GLU A 197 -0.32 -3.21 20.18
C GLU A 197 -1.47 -2.58 19.38
N ASN A 198 -1.15 -1.58 18.55
CA ASN A 198 -2.12 -0.91 17.70
C ASN A 198 -2.72 -1.86 16.65
N LEU A 199 -1.91 -2.78 16.11
CA LEU A 199 -2.39 -3.81 15.18
C LEU A 199 -3.41 -4.74 15.85
N MET A 200 -3.12 -5.19 17.07
CA MET A 200 -4.01 -6.03 17.86
C MET A 200 -5.32 -5.32 18.23
N GLN A 201 -5.25 -4.03 18.58
CA GLN A 201 -6.43 -3.21 18.85
C GLN A 201 -7.30 -3.07 17.60
N ASN A 202 -6.70 -2.79 16.44
CA ASN A 202 -7.40 -2.65 15.17
C ASN A 202 -8.12 -3.94 14.75
N LEU A 203 -7.51 -5.10 15.00
CA LEU A 203 -8.14 -6.40 14.76
C LEU A 203 -9.37 -6.61 15.65
N LYS A 204 -9.24 -6.37 16.96
CA LYS A 204 -10.36 -6.48 17.91
C LYS A 204 -11.52 -5.55 17.53
N ASN A 205 -11.22 -4.33 17.10
CA ASN A 205 -12.22 -3.36 16.68
C ASN A 205 -12.94 -3.80 15.39
N ASN A 206 -12.20 -4.34 14.43
CA ASN A 206 -12.78 -4.87 13.18
C ASN A 206 -13.68 -6.10 13.44
N ASP A 207 -13.29 -6.98 14.37
CA ASP A 207 -14.10 -8.14 14.75
C ASP A 207 -15.40 -7.74 15.46
N ARG A 208 -15.37 -6.71 16.31
CA ARG A 208 -16.58 -6.15 16.94
C ARG A 208 -17.53 -5.59 15.88
N LYS A 209 -17.05 -4.71 15.00
CA LYS A 209 -17.84 -4.13 13.89
C LYS A 209 -18.47 -5.21 13.01
N ARG A 210 -17.74 -6.30 12.74
CA ARG A 210 -18.26 -7.43 11.97
C ARG A 210 -19.43 -8.13 12.68
N LYS A 211 -19.37 -8.32 14.00
CA LYS A 211 -20.44 -8.95 14.77
C LYS A 211 -21.68 -8.07 14.83
N ASP A 212 -21.50 -6.75 14.94
CA ASP A 212 -22.61 -5.80 14.98
C ASP A 212 -23.37 -5.76 13.65
N LEU A 213 -22.68 -5.88 12.51
CA LEU A 213 -23.30 -5.94 11.17
C LEU A 213 -24.07 -7.24 10.88
N LEU A 214 -23.88 -8.29 11.69
CA LEU A 214 -24.52 -9.60 11.52
C LEU A 214 -25.68 -9.81 12.51
N ARG A 215 -25.97 -8.83 13.37
CA ARG A 215 -27.17 -8.77 14.20
C ARG A 215 -28.24 -7.94 13.50
#